data_AF-A0A957KK50-F1
#
_entry.id   AF-A0A957KK50-F1
#
_cell.length_a   1.000
_cell.length_b   1.000
_cell.length_c   1.000
_cell.angle_alpha   90.00
_cell.angle_beta   90.00
_cell.angle_gamma   90.00
#
_symmetry.space_group_name_H-M   'P 1'
#
loop_
_entity.id
_entity.type
_entity.pdbx_description
1 polymer ?
#
loop_
_entity_poly.entity_id
_entity_poly.type
_entity_poly.pdbx_seq_one_letter_code
_entity_poly.pdbx_strand_id
1 'polypeptide(L)'
;VHYNWWSDEVWLRHEEVDSLFTDNTDYTWGVQDGSGLEQIGTFSEIMLPMLQKDLLGASEYACNELLNGGTAGLVVLPEGFEQYNFRSFYRPFPEGGVEMDWGSWAVGFEEWDGNWYITYIVHYQWEI
;
A
#
# COMPACT_ATOMS: atom_id res chain seq x y z
N VAL A 1 -6.98 1.60 -4.54
CA VAL A 1 -5.54 1.30 -4.30
C VAL A 1 -4.81 2.61 -4.05
N HIS A 2 -3.98 2.69 -3.01
CA HIS A 2 -3.23 3.90 -2.66
C HIS A 2 -1.73 3.65 -2.68
N TYR A 3 -0.98 4.56 -3.32
CA TYR A 3 0.48 4.58 -3.33
C TYR A 3 1.05 5.03 -1.98
N ASN A 4 0.38 5.99 -1.34
CA ASN A 4 0.58 6.41 0.05
C ASN A 4 -0.77 6.86 0.64
N TRP A 5 -0.87 7.06 1.95
CA TRP A 5 -2.16 7.30 2.61
C TRP A 5 -2.89 8.57 2.15
N TRP A 6 -2.16 9.54 1.58
CA TRP A 6 -2.69 10.82 1.10
C TRP A 6 -2.82 10.90 -0.43
N SER A 7 -2.38 9.87 -1.15
CA SER A 7 -2.56 9.78 -2.61
C SER A 7 -4.02 9.58 -2.99
N ASP A 8 -4.38 10.11 -4.16
CA ASP A 8 -5.66 9.81 -4.79
C ASP A 8 -5.83 8.30 -4.98
N GLU A 9 -7.06 7.84 -4.84
CA GLU A 9 -7.39 6.44 -5.01
C GLU A 9 -7.42 6.04 -6.49
N VAL A 10 -6.66 4.99 -6.84
CA VAL A 10 -6.85 4.27 -8.10
C VAL A 10 -7.88 3.15 -7.89
N TRP A 11 -9.02 3.29 -8.54
CA TRP A 11 -10.12 2.33 -8.52
C TRP A 11 -9.86 1.21 -9.53
N LEU A 12 -9.88 -0.04 -9.05
CA LEU A 12 -9.76 -1.23 -9.88
C LEU A 12 -11.03 -2.07 -9.76
N ARG A 13 -11.66 -2.34 -10.89
CA ARG A 13 -12.83 -3.22 -10.96
C ARG A 13 -12.42 -4.67 -10.95
N HIS A 14 -13.34 -5.54 -10.56
CA HIS A 14 -13.11 -6.97 -10.49
C HIS A 14 -12.52 -7.54 -11.79
N GLU A 15 -13.07 -7.14 -12.94
CA GLU A 15 -12.60 -7.58 -14.26
C GLU A 15 -11.19 -7.08 -14.63
N GLU A 16 -10.74 -5.98 -14.04
CA GLU A 16 -9.42 -5.39 -14.30
C GLU A 16 -8.33 -6.08 -13.47
N VAL A 17 -8.69 -6.59 -12.28
CA VAL A 17 -7.76 -7.25 -11.35
C VAL A 17 -7.13 -8.51 -11.96
N ASP A 18 -7.90 -9.28 -12.76
CA ASP A 18 -7.43 -10.53 -13.37
C ASP A 18 -6.22 -10.33 -14.31
N SER A 19 -6.17 -9.20 -15.01
CA SER A 19 -5.10 -8.86 -15.95
C SER A 19 -4.11 -7.83 -15.42
N LEU A 20 -4.32 -7.30 -14.22
CA LEU A 20 -3.64 -6.12 -13.67
C LEU A 20 -2.11 -6.17 -13.76
N PHE A 21 -1.51 -7.33 -13.53
CA PHE A 21 -0.04 -7.51 -13.56
C PHE A 21 0.57 -7.52 -14.96
N THR A 22 -0.25 -7.66 -16.00
CA THR A 22 0.17 -7.67 -17.41
C THR A 22 -0.45 -6.53 -18.22
N ASP A 23 -1.34 -5.76 -17.57
CA ASP A 23 -2.00 -4.62 -18.17
C ASP A 23 -1.01 -3.47 -18.39
N ASN A 24 -1.17 -2.76 -19.51
CA ASN A 24 -0.28 -1.65 -19.89
C ASN A 24 -0.97 -0.27 -19.76
N THR A 25 -2.02 -0.16 -18.95
CA THR A 25 -2.68 1.11 -18.66
C THR A 25 -1.83 1.89 -17.66
N ASP A 26 -1.48 3.12 -18.03
CA ASP A 26 -0.85 4.06 -17.11
C ASP A 26 -1.90 4.64 -16.17
N TYR A 27 -1.58 4.65 -14.87
CA TYR A 27 -2.36 5.30 -13.83
C TYR A 27 -1.53 6.41 -13.20
N THR A 28 -2.19 7.46 -12.73
CA THR A 28 -1.59 8.43 -11.81
C THR A 28 -1.77 7.91 -10.39
N TRP A 29 -0.69 7.43 -9.79
CA TRP A 29 -0.70 6.80 -8.46
C TRP A 29 -0.59 7.80 -7.32
N GLY A 30 -0.19 9.04 -7.62
CA GLY A 30 0.05 10.09 -6.64
C GLY A 30 1.38 10.79 -6.90
N VAL A 31 1.97 11.31 -5.84
CA VAL A 31 3.23 12.06 -5.91
C VAL A 31 4.24 11.42 -4.97
N GLN A 32 5.48 11.26 -5.44
CA GLN A 32 6.56 10.79 -4.59
C GLN A 32 6.96 11.86 -3.59
N ASP A 33 6.98 11.45 -2.34
CA ASP A 33 7.37 12.31 -1.24
C ASP A 33 8.85 12.76 -1.34
N GLY A 34 9.14 13.97 -0.85
CA GLY A 34 10.44 14.63 -0.99
C GLY A 34 10.76 15.21 -2.39
N SER A 35 10.53 14.46 -3.48
CA SER A 35 10.82 14.93 -4.85
C SER A 35 9.70 15.75 -5.47
N GLY A 36 8.45 15.47 -5.07
CA GLY A 36 7.27 16.08 -5.68
C GLY A 36 6.98 15.58 -7.09
N LEU A 37 7.64 14.49 -7.54
CA LEU A 37 7.43 13.93 -8.88
C LEU A 37 6.19 13.06 -8.92
N GLU A 38 5.33 13.30 -9.91
CA GLU A 38 4.17 12.44 -10.19
C GLU A 38 4.62 11.01 -10.45
N GLN A 39 3.93 10.06 -9.82
CA GLN A 39 4.10 8.63 -10.05
C GLN A 39 3.07 8.19 -11.09
N ILE A 40 3.48 8.19 -12.36
CA ILE A 40 2.66 7.76 -13.49
C ILE A 40 3.29 6.50 -14.09
N GLY A 41 2.48 5.46 -14.26
CA GLY A 41 2.90 4.22 -14.92
C GLY A 41 1.93 3.09 -14.69
N THR A 42 2.24 1.92 -15.25
CA THR A 42 1.45 0.72 -15.07
C THR A 42 1.51 0.21 -13.63
N PHE A 43 0.55 -0.62 -13.24
CA PHE A 43 0.58 -1.29 -11.94
C PHE A 43 1.89 -2.05 -11.71
N SER A 44 2.39 -2.71 -12.76
CA SER A 44 3.62 -3.50 -12.70
C SER A 44 4.90 -2.67 -12.60
N GLU A 45 4.88 -1.44 -13.09
CA GLU A 45 6.01 -0.52 -12.96
C GLU A 45 6.07 0.16 -11.59
N ILE A 46 4.91 0.52 -11.03
CA ILE A 46 4.84 1.34 -9.81
C ILE A 46 4.53 0.50 -8.57
N MET A 47 3.40 -0.21 -8.55
CA MET A 47 2.89 -0.85 -7.33
C MET A 47 3.49 -2.25 -7.09
N LEU A 48 3.70 -3.04 -8.14
CA LEU A 48 4.21 -4.41 -8.03
C LEU A 48 5.58 -4.49 -7.34
N PRO A 49 6.58 -3.63 -7.61
CA PRO A 49 7.86 -3.67 -6.91
C PRO A 49 7.72 -3.49 -5.40
N MET A 50 6.81 -2.62 -4.95
CA MET A 50 6.55 -2.37 -3.53
C MET A 50 5.81 -3.54 -2.87
N LEU A 51 4.87 -4.18 -3.59
CA LEU A 51 4.24 -5.42 -3.11
C LEU A 51 5.28 -6.54 -2.97
N GLN A 52 6.16 -6.71 -3.96
CA GLN A 52 7.21 -7.73 -3.90
C GLN A 52 8.22 -7.47 -2.79
N LYS A 53 8.61 -6.21 -2.59
CA LYS A 53 9.58 -5.83 -1.57
C LYS A 53 8.98 -5.92 -0.16
N ASP A 54 7.86 -5.24 0.06
CA ASP A 54 7.36 -4.97 1.42
C ASP A 54 6.24 -5.93 1.83
N LEU A 55 5.28 -6.23 0.95
CA LEU A 55 4.19 -7.15 1.30
C LEU A 55 4.70 -8.60 1.41
N LEU A 56 5.44 -9.09 0.40
CA LEU A 56 6.01 -10.44 0.46
C LEU A 56 7.20 -10.55 1.42
N GLY A 57 7.87 -9.43 1.70
CA GLY A 57 8.95 -9.34 2.68
C GLY A 57 8.46 -9.13 4.13
N ALA A 58 7.16 -8.94 4.35
CA ALA A 58 6.62 -8.68 5.68
C ALA A 58 6.88 -9.86 6.62
N SER A 59 7.34 -9.55 7.84
CA SER A 59 7.59 -10.53 8.91
C SER A 59 6.78 -10.25 10.17
N GLU A 60 6.15 -9.08 10.25
CA GLU A 60 5.29 -8.66 11.34
C GLU A 60 3.89 -8.34 10.82
N TYR A 61 2.88 -8.67 11.62
CA TYR A 61 1.48 -8.50 11.23
C TYR A 61 0.63 -8.08 12.42
N ALA A 62 -0.36 -7.23 12.17
CA ALA A 62 -1.36 -6.84 13.16
C ALA A 62 -2.73 -6.71 12.51
N CYS A 63 -3.80 -6.90 13.29
CA CYS A 63 -5.17 -6.68 12.85
C CYS A 63 -5.66 -5.34 13.40
N ASN A 64 -6.21 -4.49 12.53
CA ASN A 64 -6.76 -3.18 12.88
C ASN A 64 -5.78 -2.24 13.62
N GLU A 65 -4.48 -2.41 13.36
CA GLU A 65 -3.40 -1.58 13.87
C GLU A 65 -2.38 -1.34 12.76
N LEU A 66 -2.01 -0.09 12.50
CA LEU A 66 -1.01 0.27 11.49
C LEU A 66 0.40 0.09 12.05
N LEU A 67 1.07 -0.99 11.64
CA LEU A 67 2.48 -1.21 11.94
C LEU A 67 3.35 -0.34 11.02
N ASN A 68 4.34 0.35 11.59
CA ASN A 68 5.25 1.23 10.86
C ASN A 68 6.61 1.34 11.56
N GLY A 69 7.62 1.74 10.78
CA GLY A 69 8.91 2.15 11.33
C GLY A 69 8.96 3.63 11.66
N GLY A 70 10.12 4.12 12.08
CA GLY A 70 10.30 5.55 12.35
C GLY A 70 10.01 6.41 11.12
N THR A 71 9.18 7.45 11.27
CA THR A 71 8.90 8.45 10.24
C THR A 71 8.60 9.81 10.85
N ALA A 72 8.81 10.87 10.07
CA ALA A 72 8.42 12.23 10.44
C ALA A 72 6.96 12.55 10.06
N GLY A 73 6.41 11.80 9.10
CA GLY A 73 5.05 11.95 8.61
C GLY A 73 3.98 11.30 9.50
N LEU A 74 2.73 11.40 9.05
CA LEU A 74 1.61 10.70 9.67
C LEU A 74 1.52 9.27 9.14
N VAL A 75 1.06 8.35 10.00
CA VAL A 75 0.71 6.99 9.61
C VAL A 75 -0.74 6.76 10.00
N VAL A 76 -1.62 7.05 9.06
CA VAL A 76 -3.08 6.95 9.22
C VAL A 76 -3.70 6.25 8.01
N LEU A 77 -4.91 5.72 8.16
CA LEU A 77 -5.67 5.26 7.01
C LEU A 77 -6.18 6.47 6.21
N PRO A 78 -6.41 6.34 4.90
CA PRO A 78 -7.19 7.31 4.15
C PRO A 78 -8.56 7.55 4.80
N GLU A 79 -9.08 8.77 4.69
CA GLU A 79 -10.37 9.13 5.29
C GLU A 79 -11.50 8.22 4.77
N GLY A 80 -12.31 7.68 5.69
CA GLY A 80 -13.43 6.80 5.38
C GLY A 80 -13.05 5.32 5.31
N PHE A 81 -11.77 4.97 5.44
CA PHE A 81 -11.33 3.58 5.39
C PHE A 81 -11.29 2.92 6.78
N GLU A 82 -11.51 3.70 7.84
CA GLU A 82 -11.48 3.26 9.25
C GLU A 82 -12.63 2.31 9.60
N GLN A 83 -13.68 2.28 8.78
CA GLN A 83 -14.84 1.42 8.95
C GLN A 83 -14.59 -0.05 8.58
N TYR A 84 -13.53 -0.32 7.81
CA TYR A 84 -13.20 -1.68 7.36
C TYR A 84 -12.20 -2.32 8.31
N ASN A 85 -12.33 -3.63 8.51
CA ASN A 85 -11.26 -4.39 9.16
C ASN A 85 -10.08 -4.49 8.20
N PHE A 86 -8.86 -4.34 8.71
CA PHE A 86 -7.66 -4.47 7.91
C PHE A 86 -6.58 -5.28 8.63
N ARG A 87 -5.63 -5.74 7.84
CA ARG A 87 -4.40 -6.36 8.34
C ARG A 87 -3.20 -5.57 7.86
N SER A 88 -2.31 -5.25 8.80
CA SER A 88 -1.00 -4.71 8.50
C SER A 88 -0.02 -5.83 8.16
N PHE A 89 0.80 -5.59 7.15
CA PHE A 89 1.91 -6.43 6.72
C PHE A 89 3.16 -5.57 6.74
N TYR A 90 3.96 -5.71 7.79
CA TYR A 90 5.09 -4.86 8.05
C TYR A 90 6.41 -5.60 7.80
N ARG A 91 7.26 -4.97 6.98
CA ARG A 91 8.65 -5.33 6.78
C ARG A 91 9.53 -4.31 7.52
N PRO A 92 10.19 -4.71 8.61
CA PRO A 92 11.21 -3.91 9.26
C PRO A 92 12.36 -3.59 8.31
N PHE A 93 13.13 -2.55 8.62
CA PHE A 93 14.40 -2.32 7.94
C PHE A 93 15.35 -3.52 8.17
N PRO A 94 16.19 -3.86 7.19
CA PRO A 94 17.09 -5.01 7.31
C PRO A 94 18.13 -4.78 8.41
N GLU A 95 18.55 -5.86 9.08
CA GLU A 95 19.57 -5.79 10.14
C GLU A 95 20.88 -5.15 9.61
N GLY A 96 21.36 -4.11 10.30
CA GLY A 96 22.52 -3.33 9.86
C GLY A 96 22.26 -2.39 8.67
N GLY A 97 21.01 -2.27 8.22
CA GLY A 97 20.57 -1.36 7.17
C GLY A 97 20.24 0.05 7.66
N VAL A 98 19.62 0.82 6.77
CA VAL A 98 19.15 2.18 7.07
C VAL A 98 17.79 2.08 7.75
N GLU A 99 17.61 2.70 8.91
CA GLU A 99 16.36 2.64 9.70
C GLU A 99 15.11 3.10 8.93
N MET A 100 15.30 3.95 7.91
CA MET A 100 14.26 4.47 7.03
C MET A 100 13.82 3.48 5.94
N ASP A 101 14.58 2.40 5.71
CA ASP A 101 14.25 1.40 4.68
C ASP A 101 13.27 0.34 5.21
N TRP A 102 12.16 0.78 5.79
CA TRP A 102 11.04 -0.08 6.18
C TRP A 102 9.88 0.08 5.19
N GLY A 103 8.94 -0.85 5.20
CA GLY A 103 7.71 -0.74 4.42
C GLY A 103 6.55 -1.48 5.07
N SER A 104 5.34 -0.97 4.90
CA SER A 104 4.13 -1.55 5.46
C SER A 104 2.98 -1.48 4.46
N TRP A 105 2.09 -2.46 4.52
CA TRP A 105 0.83 -2.46 3.78
C TRP A 105 -0.34 -2.63 4.72
N ALA A 106 -1.33 -1.74 4.64
CA ALA A 106 -2.66 -1.99 5.18
C ALA A 106 -3.54 -2.60 4.09
N VAL A 107 -4.01 -3.83 4.30
CA VAL A 107 -4.94 -4.53 3.40
C VAL A 107 -6.29 -4.60 4.08
N GLY A 108 -7.26 -3.86 3.55
CA GLY A 108 -8.62 -3.78 4.05
C GLY A 108 -9.51 -4.88 3.47
N PHE A 109 -10.42 -5.41 4.28
CA PHE A 109 -11.32 -6.48 3.91
C PHE A 109 -12.77 -6.17 4.29
N GLU A 110 -13.68 -6.62 3.43
CA GLU A 110 -15.12 -6.60 3.67
C GLU A 110 -15.71 -7.98 3.41
N GLU A 111 -16.69 -8.38 4.21
CA GLU A 111 -17.48 -9.58 3.98
C GLU A 111 -18.76 -9.19 3.25
N TRP A 112 -19.00 -9.79 2.09
CA TRP A 112 -20.23 -9.62 1.31
C TRP A 112 -20.75 -10.98 0.83
N ASP A 113 -22.02 -11.26 1.12
CA ASP A 113 -22.69 -12.54 0.82
C ASP A 113 -21.89 -13.79 1.24
N GLY A 114 -21.27 -13.72 2.44
CA GLY A 114 -20.47 -14.81 3.01
C GLY A 114 -19.08 -15.01 2.38
N ASN A 115 -18.67 -14.11 1.48
CA ASN A 115 -17.35 -14.11 0.85
C ASN A 115 -16.54 -12.89 1.30
N TRP A 116 -15.23 -13.08 1.49
CA TRP A 116 -14.32 -12.00 1.86
C TRP A 116 -13.66 -11.40 0.62
N TYR A 117 -13.67 -10.07 0.54
CA TYR A 117 -13.08 -9.30 -0.55
C TYR A 117 -12.02 -8.35 -0.01
N ILE A 118 -11.00 -8.09 -0.82
CA ILE A 118 -10.07 -6.99 -0.57
C ILE A 118 -10.76 -5.71 -1.05
N THR A 119 -10.98 -4.78 -0.13
CA THR A 119 -11.62 -3.48 -0.44
C THR A 119 -10.58 -2.43 -0.77
N TYR A 120 -9.43 -2.47 -0.09
CA TYR A 120 -8.33 -1.55 -0.37
C TYR A 120 -6.97 -2.15 -0.02
N ILE A 121 -5.94 -1.54 -0.60
CA ILE A 121 -4.55 -1.65 -0.15
C ILE A 121 -3.94 -0.25 -0.09
N VAL A 122 -3.19 0.03 0.97
CA VAL A 122 -2.47 1.30 1.19
C VAL A 122 -1.04 0.97 1.59
N HIS A 123 -0.07 1.55 0.88
CA HIS A 123 1.35 1.40 1.20
C HIS A 123 1.84 2.53 2.10
N TYR A 124 2.81 2.19 2.96
CA TYR A 124 3.49 3.11 3.85
C TYR A 124 4.97 2.80 3.80
N GLN A 125 5.77 3.85 3.72
CA GLN A 125 7.22 3.79 3.84
C GLN A 125 7.70 5.09 4.47
N TRP A 126 9.00 5.22 4.66
CA TRP A 126 9.56 6.47 5.14
C TRP A 126 9.30 7.63 4.16
N GLU A 127 8.89 8.77 4.75
CA GLU A 127 8.56 10.05 4.11
C GLU A 127 9.57 11.12 4.57
N ILE A 128 9.99 12.04 3.68
CA ILE A 128 10.96 13.13 3.92
C ILE A 128 10.39 14.53 3.67
#